data_AF-A0A7C9PU36-F1
#
_entry.id   AF-A0A7C9PU36-F1
#
_cell.length_a   1.000
_cell.length_b   1.000
_cell.length_c   1.000
_cell.angle_alpha   90.00
_cell.angle_beta   90.00
_cell.angle_gamma   90.00
#
_symmetry.space_group_name_H-M   'P 1'
#
loop_
_entity.id
_entity.type
_entity.pdbx_description
1 polymer ?
#
loop_
_entity_poly.entity_id
_entity_poly.type
_entity_poly.pdbx_seq_one_letter_code
_entity_poly.pdbx_strand_id
1 'polypeptide(L)' 'MQVQLLEQLSADRAKVILECLPERIRAALLARAEEIDYPIEATIEMAIASFLDAEALGFVDCKPGRGQ' A
#
# COMPACT_ATOMS: atom_id res chain seq x y z
N MET A 1 -13.62 -11.37 22.67
CA MET A 1 -13.06 -10.23 21.92
C MET A 1 -14.04 -9.88 20.81
N GLN A 2 -14.70 -8.72 20.90
CA GLN A 2 -15.43 -8.19 19.75
C GLN A 2 -14.37 -7.79 18.73
N VAL A 3 -14.33 -8.51 17.60
CA VAL A 3 -13.58 -8.08 16.43
C VAL A 3 -14.29 -6.81 15.96
N GLN A 4 -13.77 -5.65 16.35
CA GLN A 4 -14.12 -4.40 15.69
C GLN A 4 -13.94 -4.68 14.21
N LEU A 5 -15.01 -4.48 13.44
CA LEU A 5 -15.03 -4.65 12.01
C LEU A 5 -13.99 -3.65 11.49
N LEU A 6 -12.73 -4.11 11.32
CA LEU A 6 -11.65 -3.26 10.81
C LEU A 6 -12.21 -2.66 9.53
N GLU A 7 -12.18 -1.33 9.43
CA GLU A 7 -12.57 -0.63 8.21
C GLU A 7 -11.62 -1.07 7.11
N GLN A 8 -11.99 -2.15 6.41
CA GLN A 8 -11.22 -2.74 5.33
C GLN A 8 -11.64 -2.10 4.02
N LEU A 9 -10.64 -1.80 3.21
CA LEU A 9 -10.82 -1.37 1.84
C LEU A 9 -11.60 -2.45 1.08
N SER A 10 -12.73 -2.07 0.47
CA SER A 10 -13.48 -3.00 -0.36
C SER A 10 -12.79 -3.19 -1.72
N ALA A 11 -12.99 -4.36 -2.34
CA ALA A 11 -12.44 -4.66 -3.67
C ALA A 11 -12.78 -3.60 -4.73
N ASP A 12 -13.99 -3.04 -4.70
CA ASP A 12 -14.38 -1.98 -5.65
C ASP A 12 -13.61 -0.67 -5.42
N ARG A 13 -13.36 -0.31 -4.16
CA ARG A 13 -12.55 0.87 -3.83
C ARG A 13 -11.07 0.64 -4.15
N ALA A 14 -10.57 -0.57 -3.95
CA ALA A 14 -9.21 -0.96 -4.35
C ALA A 14 -9.00 -0.79 -5.87
N LYS A 15 -9.97 -1.18 -6.71
CA LYS A 15 -9.91 -0.96 -8.16
C LYS A 15 -9.78 0.53 -8.51
N VAL A 16 -10.62 1.38 -7.91
CA VAL A 16 -10.56 2.83 -8.13
C VAL A 16 -9.19 3.39 -7.77
N ILE A 17 -8.61 2.97 -6.64
CA ILE A 17 -7.25 3.38 -6.25
C ILE A 17 -6.22 2.95 -7.30
N LEU A 18 -6.25 1.70 -7.77
CA LEU A 18 -5.31 1.18 -8.77
C LEU A 18 -5.40 1.92 -10.12
N GLU A 19 -6.60 2.35 -10.51
CA GLU A 19 -6.82 3.11 -11.74
C GLU A 19 -6.23 4.52 -11.65
N CYS A 20 -6.21 5.13 -10.47
CA CYS A 20 -5.58 6.44 -10.25
C CYS A 20 -4.05 6.40 -10.18
N LEU A 21 -3.44 5.21 -10.03
CA LEU A 21 -2.00 5.07 -9.90
C LEU A 21 -1.29 4.97 -11.26
N PRO A 22 -0.05 5.48 -11.37
CA PRO A 22 0.81 5.21 -12.52
C PRO A 22 0.97 3.71 -12.76
N GLU A 23 1.06 3.31 -14.03
CA GLU A 23 1.11 1.89 -14.44
C GLU A 23 2.19 1.10 -13.70
N ARG A 24 3.39 1.69 -13.53
CA ARG A 24 4.50 1.08 -12.77
C ARG A 24 4.09 0.70 -11.34
N ILE A 25 3.35 1.56 -10.65
CA ILE A 25 2.97 1.33 -9.25
C ILE A 25 1.85 0.29 -9.18
N ARG A 26 0.84 0.40 -10.06
CA ARG A 26 -0.24 -0.59 -10.17
C ARG A 26 0.32 -2.00 -10.43
N ALA A 27 1.23 -2.14 -11.37
CA ALA A 27 1.85 -3.43 -11.70
C ALA A 27 2.63 -4.00 -10.51
N ALA A 28 3.37 -3.16 -9.78
CA ALA A 28 4.12 -3.59 -8.60
C ALA A 28 3.20 -4.07 -7.47
N LEU A 29 2.09 -3.38 -7.21
CA LEU A 29 1.10 -3.78 -6.20
C LEU A 29 0.44 -5.12 -6.56
N LEU A 30 0.04 -5.30 -7.82
CA LEU A 30 -0.55 -6.56 -8.30
C LEU A 30 0.45 -7.73 -8.22
N ALA A 31 1.67 -7.53 -8.67
CA ALA A 31 2.72 -8.55 -8.59
C ALA A 31 3.02 -8.93 -7.13
N ARG A 32 3.04 -7.94 -6.23
CA ARG A 32 3.25 -8.20 -4.80
C ARG A 32 2.09 -8.98 -4.18
N ALA A 33 0.85 -8.64 -4.54
CA ALA A 33 -0.34 -9.35 -4.07
C ALA A 33 -0.33 -10.82 -4.50
N GLU A 34 0.06 -11.08 -5.75
CA GLU A 34 0.24 -12.44 -6.28
C GLU A 34 1.39 -13.19 -5.56
N GLU A 35 2.54 -12.53 -5.35
CA GLU A 35 3.72 -13.12 -4.70
C GLU A 35 3.42 -13.60 -3.27
N ILE A 36 2.62 -12.83 -2.51
CA ILE A 36 2.31 -13.16 -1.12
C ILE A 36 0.97 -13.89 -0.94
N ASP A 37 0.24 -14.16 -2.04
CA ASP A 37 -1.09 -14.77 -2.08
C ASP A 37 -2.14 -14.03 -1.21
N TYR A 38 -2.17 -12.70 -1.34
CA TYR A 38 -3.11 -11.84 -0.61
C TYR A 38 -4.07 -11.11 -1.57
N PRO A 39 -5.27 -10.76 -1.10
CA PRO A 39 -6.16 -9.91 -1.88
C PRO A 39 -5.53 -8.52 -2.10
N ILE A 40 -5.88 -7.91 -3.22
CA ILE A 40 -5.28 -6.65 -3.64
C ILE A 40 -5.64 -5.50 -2.69
N GLU A 41 -6.85 -5.51 -2.12
CA GLU A 41 -7.27 -4.56 -1.09
C GLU A 41 -6.37 -4.60 0.15
N ALA A 42 -6.08 -5.80 0.69
CA ALA A 42 -5.21 -5.96 1.84
C ALA A 42 -3.76 -5.58 1.52
N THR A 43 -3.31 -5.88 0.31
CA THR A 43 -1.97 -5.50 -0.16
C THR A 43 -1.81 -3.98 -0.23
N ILE A 44 -2.84 -3.26 -0.72
CA ILE A 44 -2.86 -1.79 -0.75
C ILE A 44 -2.86 -1.22 0.68
N GLU A 45 -3.71 -1.75 1.57
CA GLU A 45 -3.75 -1.32 2.96
C GLU A 45 -2.42 -1.54 3.67
N MET A 46 -1.81 -2.72 3.51
CA MET A 46 -0.50 -3.03 4.06
C MET A 46 0.58 -2.09 3.52
N ALA A 47 0.57 -1.78 2.22
CA ALA A 47 1.53 -0.85 1.64
C ALA A 47 1.39 0.56 2.23
N ILE A 48 0.16 1.05 2.41
CA ILE A 48 -0.12 2.36 3.02
C ILE A 48 0.24 2.35 4.51
N ALA A 49 -0.20 1.34 5.26
CA ALA A 49 0.11 1.20 6.68
C ALA A 49 1.62 1.10 6.92
N SER A 50 2.33 0.31 6.11
CA SER A 50 3.80 0.22 6.17
C SER A 50 4.48 1.53 5.80
N PHE A 51 3.92 2.35 4.89
CA PHE A 51 4.47 3.67 4.58
C PHE A 51 4.25 4.68 5.72
N LEU A 52 3.10 4.58 6.41
CA LEU A 52 2.75 5.45 7.53
C LEU A 52 3.42 5.06 8.84
N ASP A 53 3.91 3.83 8.95
CA ASP A 53 4.70 3.37 10.08
C ASP A 53 6.01 4.16 10.16
N ALA A 54 6.17 4.94 11.24
CA ALA A 54 7.33 5.79 11.46
C ALA A 54 8.63 4.99 11.69
N GLU A 55 8.52 3.70 12.00
CA GLU A 55 9.65 2.79 12.12
C GLU A 55 9.99 2.07 10.80
N ALA A 56 9.14 2.20 9.78
CA ALA A 56 9.47 1.70 8.46
C ALA A 56 10.56 2.56 7.82
N LEU A 57 11.61 1.91 7.31
CA LEU A 57 12.73 2.55 6.61
C LEU A 57 12.20 3.44 5.47
N GLY A 58 12.17 4.75 5.72
CA GLY A 58 11.58 5.73 4.83
C GLY A 58 12.65 6.54 4.10
N PHE A 59 12.24 7.30 3.08
CA PHE A 59 13.14 8.23 2.36
C PHE A 59 13.83 9.25 3.27
N VAL A 60 13.35 9.47 4.50
CA VAL A 60 14.04 10.28 5.52
C VAL A 60 15.39 9.69 5.94
N ASP A 61 15.55 8.38 5.94
CA ASP A 61 16.83 7.72 6.26
C ASP A 61 17.82 7.78 5.09
N CYS A 62 17.31 7.89 3.86
CA CYS A 62 18.14 7.97 2.66
C CYS A 62 18.69 9.38 2.37
N LYS A 63 18.24 10.43 3.10
CA LYS A 63 18.57 11.85 2.82
C LYS A 63 18.66 12.18 1.31
N PRO A 64 17.67 11.84 0.46
CA PRO A 64 17.69 12.26 -0.93
C PRO A 64 17.62 13.80 -0.91
N GLY A 65 18.66 14.45 -1.42
CA GLY A 65 18.86 15.89 -1.32
C GLY A 65 17.56 16.66 -1.53
N ARG A 66 16.98 17.14 -0.42
CA ARG A 66 15.96 18.18 -0.47
C ARG A 66 16.64 19.36 -1.13
N GLY A 67 16.28 19.59 -2.39
CA GLY A 67 16.93 20.54 -3.26
C GLY A 67 17.07 21.90 -2.61
N GLN A 68 18.27 22.47 -2.79
CA GLN A 68 18.47 23.91 -2.92
C GLN A 68 17.66 24.44 -4.09
#